data_AF-A0A2G5TGN4-F1
#
_entry.id   AF-A0A2G5TGN4-F1
#
_cell.length_a   1.000
_cell.length_b   1.000
_cell.length_c   1.000
_cell.angle_alpha   90.00
_cell.angle_beta   90.00
_cell.angle_gamma   90.00
#
_symmetry.space_group_name_H-M   'P 1'
#
loop_
_entity.id
_entity.type
_entity.pdbx_description
1 polymer ?
#
loop_
_entity_poly.entity_id
_entity_poly.type
_entity_poly.pdbx_seq_one_letter_code
_entity_poly.pdbx_strand_id
1 'polypeptide(L)'
;MFIECVRDDQVPHNIQNQYPMAKNTKIMLGNVWPERNTAFPDFLGTQNNTNVWWAGEFAQFHKTRPQVRRNARPGSSCLAIRS
;
A
#
# COMPACT_ATOMS: atom_id res chain seq x y z
N MET A 1 -2.51 -0.80 -8.31
CA MET A 1 -3.50 -1.78 -8.83
C MET A 1 -3.32 -3.07 -8.05
N PHE A 2 -4.37 -3.91 -7.94
CA PHE A 2 -4.33 -5.14 -7.15
C PHE A 2 -4.28 -6.37 -8.06
N ILE A 3 -3.79 -7.50 -7.54
CA ILE A 3 -3.79 -8.79 -8.22
C ILE A 3 -5.25 -9.21 -8.47
N GLU A 4 -5.52 -9.71 -9.68
CA GLU A 4 -6.82 -10.21 -10.08
C GLU A 4 -6.83 -11.73 -10.26
N CYS A 5 -7.98 -12.35 -9.98
CA CYS A 5 -8.27 -13.71 -10.44
C CYS A 5 -8.23 -13.75 -11.97
N VAL A 6 -7.70 -14.84 -12.53
CA VAL A 6 -7.56 -14.99 -13.98
C VAL A 6 -8.93 -15.01 -14.65
N ARG A 7 -9.91 -15.66 -14.02
CA ARG A 7 -11.29 -15.74 -14.50
C ARG A 7 -12.29 -15.36 -13.42
N ASP A 8 -13.49 -14.98 -13.84
CA ASP A 8 -14.55 -14.51 -12.96
C ASP A 8 -15.14 -15.65 -12.10
N ASP A 9 -15.23 -16.88 -12.65
CA ASP A 9 -15.68 -18.08 -11.93
C ASP A 9 -14.79 -18.48 -10.74
N GLN A 10 -13.56 -17.95 -10.69
CA GLN A 10 -12.62 -18.17 -9.59
C GLN A 10 -12.81 -17.18 -8.43
N VAL A 11 -13.66 -16.17 -8.61
CA VAL A 11 -13.90 -15.16 -7.59
C VAL A 11 -14.87 -15.74 -6.55
N PRO A 12 -14.49 -15.77 -5.25
CA PRO A 12 -15.39 -16.19 -4.19
C PRO A 12 -16.40 -15.06 -3.90
N HIS A 13 -17.45 -14.96 -4.71
CA HIS A 13 -18.40 -13.83 -4.65
C HIS A 13 -19.10 -13.68 -3.29
N ASN A 14 -19.32 -14.77 -2.55
CA ASN A 14 -19.87 -14.71 -1.18
C ASN A 14 -18.97 -13.94 -0.20
N ILE A 15 -17.66 -13.98 -0.40
CA ILE A 15 -16.68 -13.22 0.37
C ILE A 15 -16.51 -11.82 -0.22
N GLN A 16 -16.31 -11.73 -1.53
CA GLN A 16 -16.04 -10.46 -2.21
C GLN A 16 -17.19 -9.45 -2.06
N ASN A 17 -18.44 -9.91 -2.08
CA ASN A 17 -19.62 -9.07 -1.92
C ASN A 17 -19.71 -8.37 -0.54
N GLN A 18 -18.92 -8.80 0.45
CA GLN A 18 -18.83 -8.17 1.77
C GLN A 18 -17.98 -6.89 1.74
N TYR A 19 -17.21 -6.67 0.67
CA TYR A 19 -16.29 -5.53 0.53
C TYR A 19 -16.76 -4.64 -0.63
N PRO A 20 -17.40 -3.48 -0.36
CA PRO A 20 -17.90 -2.60 -1.41
C PRO A 20 -16.85 -2.21 -2.46
N MET A 21 -15.58 -2.09 -2.04
CA MET A 21 -14.46 -1.74 -2.93
C MET A 21 -13.97 -2.89 -3.81
N ALA A 22 -14.29 -4.14 -3.48
CA ALA A 22 -13.91 -5.31 -4.26
C ALA A 22 -15.12 -5.94 -4.98
N LYS A 23 -16.34 -5.58 -4.60
CA LYS A 23 -17.58 -6.10 -5.19
C LYS A 23 -17.62 -5.83 -6.70
N ASN A 24 -18.03 -6.83 -7.48
CA ASN A 24 -18.13 -6.79 -8.94
C ASN A 24 -16.77 -6.52 -9.63
N THR A 25 -15.67 -6.91 -8.99
CA THR A 25 -14.33 -6.87 -9.60
C THR A 25 -13.75 -8.27 -9.66
N LYS A 26 -12.56 -8.43 -10.25
CA LYS A 26 -11.80 -9.68 -10.17
C LYS A 26 -10.70 -9.63 -9.12
N ILE A 27 -10.70 -8.63 -8.22
CA ILE A 27 -9.66 -8.47 -7.21
C ILE A 27 -9.57 -9.73 -6.35
N MET A 28 -8.38 -10.28 -6.28
CA MET A 28 -8.06 -11.46 -5.48
C MET A 28 -8.02 -11.07 -3.99
N LEU A 29 -8.81 -11.78 -3.18
CA LEU A 29 -8.85 -11.62 -1.74
C LEU A 29 -8.24 -12.85 -1.06
N GLY A 30 -7.22 -12.63 -0.24
CA GLY A 30 -6.59 -13.67 0.57
C GLY A 30 -7.02 -13.63 2.04
N ASN A 31 -6.79 -14.72 2.74
CA ASN A 31 -6.91 -14.79 4.20
C ASN A 31 -5.51 -14.72 4.83
N VAL A 32 -5.13 -13.53 5.28
CA VAL A 32 -3.87 -13.22 5.97
C VAL A 32 -4.18 -12.14 6.99
N TRP A 33 -3.34 -11.96 8.00
CA TRP A 33 -3.45 -10.82 8.92
C TRP A 33 -3.59 -9.51 8.12
N PRO A 34 -4.59 -8.64 8.41
CA PRO A 34 -5.53 -8.57 9.55
C PRO A 34 -6.66 -9.62 9.59
N GLU A 35 -7.52 -9.60 10.61
CA GLU A 35 -8.64 -10.57 10.76
C GLU A 35 -9.63 -10.63 9.57
N ARG A 36 -9.62 -9.63 8.68
CA ARG A 36 -10.45 -9.58 7.46
C ARG A 36 -9.62 -9.92 6.22
N ASN A 37 -10.32 -10.19 5.11
CA ASN A 37 -9.65 -10.50 3.85
C ASN A 37 -8.83 -9.31 3.34
N THR A 38 -7.70 -9.64 2.70
CA THR A 38 -6.73 -8.66 2.21
C THR A 38 -6.60 -8.76 0.70
N ALA A 39 -6.55 -7.60 0.03
CA ALA A 39 -6.20 -7.50 -1.38
C ALA A 39 -4.68 -7.34 -1.53
N PHE A 40 -4.10 -7.93 -2.59
CA PHE A 40 -2.66 -7.93 -2.82
C PHE A 40 -2.28 -6.89 -3.88
N PRO A 41 -1.39 -5.93 -3.59
CA PRO A 41 -0.90 -5.01 -4.61
C PRO A 41 -0.15 -5.76 -5.73
N ASP A 42 -0.42 -5.39 -6.97
CA ASP A 42 0.27 -5.93 -8.14
C ASP A 42 1.50 -5.08 -8.49
N PHE A 43 2.68 -5.57 -8.12
CA PHE A 43 3.97 -4.94 -8.43
C PHE A 43 4.58 -5.38 -9.76
N LEU A 44 3.98 -6.38 -10.43
CA LEU A 44 4.46 -6.90 -11.71
C LEU A 44 3.75 -6.25 -12.91
N GLY A 45 2.70 -5.47 -12.66
CA GLY A 45 2.01 -4.70 -13.68
C GLY A 45 2.96 -3.77 -14.45
N THR A 46 2.75 -3.70 -15.77
CA THR A 46 3.54 -2.82 -16.67
C THR A 46 3.30 -1.33 -16.42
N GLN A 47 2.16 -1.00 -15.78
CA GLN A 47 1.82 0.35 -15.39
C GLN A 47 2.44 0.68 -14.02
N ASN A 48 3.04 1.87 -13.90
CA ASN A 48 3.71 2.29 -12.66
C ASN A 48 2.74 2.67 -11.50
N ASN A 49 1.45 2.42 -11.68
CA ASN A 49 0.39 2.89 -10.78
C ASN A 49 0.53 2.30 -9.37
N THR A 50 0.87 1.02 -9.25
CA THR A 50 1.04 0.37 -7.93
C THR A 50 2.24 0.94 -7.18
N ASN A 51 3.37 1.16 -7.84
CA ASN A 51 4.56 1.74 -7.21
C ASN A 51 4.30 3.18 -6.75
N VAL A 52 3.65 3.99 -7.58
CA VAL A 52 3.31 5.39 -7.23
C VAL A 52 2.36 5.43 -6.03
N TRP A 53 1.30 4.61 -6.03
CA TRP A 53 0.39 4.51 -4.90
C TRP A 53 1.11 4.02 -3.63
N TRP A 54 1.91 2.95 -3.73
CA TRP A 54 2.63 2.37 -2.59
C TRP A 54 3.63 3.35 -1.95
N ALA A 55 4.38 4.11 -2.76
CA ALA A 55 5.25 5.17 -2.27
C ALA A 55 4.44 6.29 -1.56
N GLY A 56 3.25 6.59 -2.07
CA GLY A 56 2.30 7.53 -1.46
C GLY A 56 1.84 7.08 -0.07
N GLU A 57 1.50 5.81 0.11
CA GLU A 57 1.10 5.22 1.40
C GLU A 57 2.21 5.38 2.45
N PHE A 58 3.48 5.09 2.11
CA PHE A 58 4.61 5.34 3.01
C PHE A 58 4.73 6.82 3.35
N ALA A 59 4.70 7.70 2.35
CA ALA A 59 4.81 9.14 2.58
C ALA A 59 3.70 9.66 3.51
N GLN A 60 2.47 9.16 3.36
CA GLN A 60 1.34 9.52 4.23
C GLN A 60 1.55 8.99 5.65
N PHE A 61 1.90 7.71 5.79
CA PHE A 61 2.17 7.11 7.10
C PHE A 61 3.25 7.89 7.86
N HIS A 62 4.37 8.23 7.20
CA HIS A 62 5.46 9.02 7.80
C HIS A 62 5.03 10.43 8.23
N LYS A 63 4.07 11.06 7.53
CA LYS A 63 3.50 12.36 7.92
C LYS A 63 2.60 12.24 9.16
N THR A 64 1.82 11.17 9.26
CA THR A 64 0.83 10.97 10.33
C THR A 64 1.41 10.45 11.65
N ARG A 65 2.59 9.84 11.62
CA ARG A 65 3.31 9.50 12.85
C ARG A 65 3.83 10.80 13.47
N PRO A 66 3.65 11.04 14.78
CA PRO A 66 4.46 12.01 15.48
C PRO A 66 5.91 11.60 15.25
N GLN A 67 6.62 12.37 14.42
CA GLN A 67 8.06 12.31 14.41
C GLN A 67 8.42 12.67 15.84
N VAL A 68 8.80 11.67 16.66
CA VAL A 68 9.45 11.95 17.93
C VAL A 68 10.63 12.79 17.51
N ARG A 69 10.51 14.10 17.71
CA ARG A 69 11.58 15.04 17.44
C ARG A 69 12.72 14.54 18.30
N ARG A 70 13.65 13.80 17.69
CA ARG A 70 15.01 13.76 18.19
C ARG A 70 15.43 15.21 18.10
N ASN A 71 15.28 15.93 19.20
CA ASN A 71 15.75 17.29 19.32
C ASN A 71 17.20 17.26 18.87
N ALA A 72 17.46 17.70 17.64
CA ALA A 72 18.81 17.99 17.21
C ALA A 72 19.29 19.04 18.20
N ARG A 73 20.37 18.76 18.93
CA ARG A 73 21.01 19.75 19.77
C ARG A 73 21.26 20.99 18.88
N PRO A 74 20.96 22.21 19.34
CA PRO A 74 21.31 23.39 18.58
C PRO A 74 22.84 23.41 18.46
N GLY A 75 23.37 23.16 17.26
CA GLY A 75 24.83 23.22 17.04
C GLY A 75 25.43 22.40 15.90
N SER A 76 24.74 21.41 15.32
CA SER A 76 25.34 20.64 14.22
C SER A 76 25.01 21.23 12.86
N SER A 77 25.70 22.31 12.49
CA SER A 77 25.83 22.72 11.09
C SER A 77 26.65 21.65 10.36
N CYS A 78 26.01 20.91 9.46
CA CYS A 78 26.71 20.02 8.55
C CYS A 78 27.37 20.90 7.48
N LEU A 79 28.69 21.05 7.58
CA LEU A 79 29.51 21.75 6.59
C LEU A 79 29.37 21.01 5.25
N ALA A 80 28.71 21.61 4.28
CA ALA A 80 28.67 21.10 2.92
C ALA A 80 30.04 21.35 2.27
N ILE A 81 30.88 20.32 2.20
CA ILE A 81 32.03 20.33 1.29
C ILE A 81 31.45 20.09 -0.11
N ARG A 82 31.40 21.17 -0.91
CA ARG A 82 31.25 21.07 -2.35
C ARG A 82 32.51 20.43 -2.92
N SER A 83 32.36 19.43 -3.79
CA SER A 83 33.35 19.07 -4.82
C SER A 83 32.73 19.35 -6.17
#